data_AF-A0A496VC75-F1
#
_entry.id   AF-A0A496VC75-F1
#
_cell.length_a   1.000
_cell.length_b   1.000
_cell.length_c   1.000
_cell.angle_alpha   90.00
_cell.angle_beta   90.00
_cell.angle_gamma   90.00
#
_symmetry.space_group_name_H-M   'P 1'
#
loop_
_entity.id
_entity.type
_entity.pdbx_description
1 polymer ?
#
loop_
_entity_poly.entity_id
_entity_poly.type
_entity_poly.pdbx_seq_one_letter_code
_entity_poly.pdbx_strand_id
1 'polypeptide(L)'
;MNLISASRRTDIPHYFAKWFAERRKAGFAEFRNAFGGKGRVSLHNEEVLGYLFWTKYAHSFQSQLQALRDSLCVSIHHHRIRP
;
A
#
# COMPACT_ATOMS: atom_id res chain seq x y z
N MET A 1 4.50 -2.36 -15.58
CA MET A 1 4.86 -1.65 -14.31
C MET A 1 3.74 -0.71 -13.90
N ASN A 2 3.27 -0.82 -12.65
CA ASN A 2 2.16 -0.03 -12.10
C ASN A 2 2.58 0.76 -10.85
N LEU A 3 2.06 1.98 -10.68
CA LEU A 3 2.08 2.70 -9.39
C LEU A 3 0.78 2.43 -8.65
N ILE A 4 0.86 1.88 -7.43
CA ILE A 4 -0.32 1.44 -6.67
C ILE A 4 -0.66 2.45 -5.58
N SER A 5 -1.83 3.08 -5.68
CA SER A 5 -2.41 3.85 -4.59
C SER A 5 -3.08 2.92 -3.58
N ALA A 6 -2.31 2.48 -2.59
CA ALA A 6 -2.73 1.42 -1.68
C ALA A 6 -3.71 1.90 -0.60
N SER A 7 -3.61 3.16 -0.15
CA SER A 7 -4.45 3.68 0.95
C SER A 7 -5.64 4.55 0.52
N ARG A 8 -6.11 4.45 -0.73
CA ARG A 8 -7.18 5.33 -1.22
C ARG A 8 -8.55 5.04 -0.59
N ARG A 9 -8.80 3.78 -0.20
CA ARG A 9 -10.07 3.33 0.41
C ARG A 9 -9.95 3.00 1.89
N THR A 10 -8.75 2.63 2.32
CA THR A 10 -8.49 2.09 3.64
C THR A 10 -7.12 2.56 4.07
N ASP A 11 -6.96 3.02 5.31
CA ASP A 11 -5.64 3.38 5.85
C ASP A 11 -4.84 2.11 6.16
N ILE A 12 -4.19 1.56 5.11
CA ILE A 12 -3.38 0.34 5.21
C ILE A 12 -2.24 0.49 6.22
N PRO A 13 -1.44 1.59 6.21
CA PRO A 13 -0.38 1.76 7.17
C PRO A 13 -0.85 1.67 8.62
N HIS A 14 -1.98 2.31 8.95
CA HIS A 14 -2.48 2.29 10.32
C HIS A 14 -3.01 0.90 10.71
N TYR A 15 -3.95 0.35 9.93
CA TYR A 15 -4.76 -0.78 10.38
C TYR A 15 -4.37 -2.14 9.78
N PHE A 16 -3.71 -2.16 8.62
CA PHE A 16 -3.56 -3.38 7.81
C PHE A 16 -2.10 -3.70 7.48
N ALA A 17 -1.17 -3.29 8.35
CA ALA A 17 0.26 -3.55 8.19
C ALA A 17 0.58 -5.03 7.94
N LYS A 18 0.08 -5.90 8.83
CA LYS A 18 0.25 -7.35 8.73
C LYS A 18 -0.40 -7.93 7.47
N TRP A 19 -1.63 -7.53 7.18
CA TRP A 19 -2.35 -7.98 5.99
C TRP A 19 -1.59 -7.62 4.71
N PHE A 20 -1.07 -6.40 4.60
CA PHE A 20 -0.29 -5.96 3.45
C PHE A 20 0.97 -6.81 3.24
N ALA A 21 1.68 -7.13 4.34
CA ALA A 21 2.84 -8.02 4.29
C ALA A 21 2.48 -9.41 3.74
N GLU A 22 1.37 -9.99 4.19
CA GLU A 22 0.92 -11.29 3.70
C GLU A 22 0.46 -11.22 2.23
N ARG A 23 -0.17 -10.12 1.79
CA ARG A 23 -0.51 -9.93 0.38
C ARG A 23 0.73 -9.78 -0.51
N ARG A 24 1.75 -9.07 -0.03
CA ARG A 24 3.05 -8.95 -0.70
C ARG A 24 3.71 -10.31 -0.87
N LYS A 25 3.75 -11.13 0.18
CA LYS A 25 4.25 -12.52 0.10
C LYS A 25 3.44 -13.36 -0.90
N ALA A 26 2.12 -13.20 -0.93
CA ALA A 26 1.25 -13.88 -1.88
C ALA A 26 1.39 -13.38 -3.33
N GLY A 27 2.01 -12.21 -3.55
CA GLY A 27 2.25 -11.65 -4.89
C GLY A 27 1.07 -10.90 -5.52
N PHE A 28 -0.08 -10.78 -4.83
CA PHE A 28 -1.24 -10.05 -5.36
C PHE A 28 -2.14 -9.51 -4.25
N ALA A 29 -3.03 -8.59 -4.59
CA ALA A 29 -4.17 -8.22 -3.75
C ALA A 29 -5.45 -8.17 -4.58
N GLU A 30 -6.57 -8.55 -3.95
CA GLU A 30 -7.91 -8.39 -4.52
C GLU A 30 -8.59 -7.20 -3.88
N PHE A 31 -9.37 -6.46 -4.68
CA PHE A 31 -10.10 -5.29 -4.22
C PHE A 31 -11.46 -5.20 -4.92
N ARG A 32 -12.39 -4.45 -4.32
CA ARG A 32 -13.62 -4.05 -5.00
C ARG A 32 -13.40 -2.72 -5.71
N ASN A 33 -13.74 -2.66 -6.99
CA ASN A 33 -13.70 -1.43 -7.77
C ASN A 33 -14.90 -0.51 -7.39
N ALA A 34 -14.90 0.73 -7.88
CA ALA A 34 -15.96 1.70 -7.57
C ALA A 34 -17.34 1.34 -8.15
N PHE A 35 -17.38 0.43 -9.12
CA PHE A 35 -18.57 0.01 -9.83
C PHE A 35 -19.09 -1.35 -9.33
N GLY A 36 -18.62 -1.83 -8.18
CA GLY A 36 -19.07 -3.08 -7.56
C GLY A 36 -18.40 -4.36 -8.06
N GLY A 37 -17.52 -4.27 -9.07
CA GLY A 37 -16.75 -5.40 -9.57
C GLY A 37 -15.57 -5.79 -8.67
N LYS A 38 -15.09 -7.03 -8.80
CA LYS A 38 -13.83 -7.49 -8.18
C LYS A 38 -12.68 -7.20 -9.15
N GLY A 39 -11.57 -6.71 -8.61
CA GLY A 39 -10.32 -6.50 -9.31
C GLY A 39 -9.17 -7.19 -8.58
N ARG A 40 -8.11 -7.51 -9.31
CA ARG A 40 -6.87 -8.07 -8.79
C ARG A 40 -5.71 -7.23 -9.29
N VAL A 41 -4.74 -6.98 -8.42
CA VAL A 41 -3.50 -6.28 -8.75
C VAL A 41 -2.31 -7.12 -8.34
N SER A 42 -1.28 -7.20 -9.19
CA SER A 42 -0.02 -7.83 -8.84
C SER A 42 0.75 -6.96 -7.83
N LEU A 43 1.44 -7.62 -6.91
CA LEU A 43 2.33 -7.00 -5.92
C LEU A 43 3.79 -7.45 -6.07
N HIS A 44 4.11 -8.19 -7.14
CA HIS A 44 5.47 -8.57 -7.48
C HIS A 44 6.31 -7.33 -7.82
N ASN A 45 7.56 -7.29 -7.34
CA ASN A 45 8.45 -6.14 -7.52
C ASN A 45 8.70 -5.82 -9.00
N GLU A 46 8.67 -6.82 -9.86
CA GLU A 46 8.85 -6.67 -11.32
C GLU A 46 7.67 -5.93 -11.97
N GLU A 47 6.47 -6.01 -11.38
CA GLU A 47 5.25 -5.45 -11.96
C GLU A 47 4.82 -4.15 -11.28
N VAL A 48 5.39 -3.84 -10.12
CA VAL A 48 5.05 -2.66 -9.31
C VAL A 48 6.22 -1.69 -9.28
N LEU A 49 6.01 -0.48 -9.74
CA LEU A 49 7.01 0.59 -9.64
C LEU A 49 7.11 1.15 -8.22
N GLY A 50 5.98 1.19 -7.52
CA GLY A 50 5.93 1.74 -6.17
C GLY A 50 4.53 1.77 -5.56
N TYR A 51 4.50 2.17 -4.29
CA TYR A 51 3.27 2.32 -3.52
C TYR A 51 3.11 3.76 -3.04
N LEU A 52 1.88 4.27 -3.17
CA LEU A 52 1.44 5.52 -2.56
C LEU A 52 0.55 5.21 -1.36
N PHE A 53 1.00 5.64 -0.19
CA PHE A 53 0.24 5.53 1.06
C PHE A 53 -0.20 6.92 1.55
N TRP A 54 -1.40 6.99 2.11
CA TRP A 54 -1.94 8.17 2.79
C TRP A 54 -2.36 7.76 4.19
N THR A 55 -1.71 8.34 5.19
CA THR A 55 -1.97 8.04 6.60
C THR A 55 -1.48 9.17 7.48
N LYS A 56 -2.13 9.35 8.63
CA LYS A 56 -1.60 10.19 9.73
C LYS A 56 -0.82 9.37 10.76
N TYR A 57 -0.90 8.04 10.70
CA TYR A 57 -0.42 7.12 11.75
C TYR A 57 0.44 6.00 11.14
N ALA A 58 1.59 6.36 10.59
CA ALA A 58 2.49 5.40 9.91
C ALA A 58 3.36 4.56 10.86
N HIS A 59 3.33 4.81 12.17
CA HIS A 59 4.27 4.23 13.13
C HIS A 59 4.24 2.70 13.12
N SER A 60 3.07 2.08 13.05
CA SER A 60 2.91 0.61 12.98
C SER A 60 3.38 0.00 11.65
N PHE A 61 3.64 0.82 10.63
CA PHE A 61 4.00 0.37 9.28
C PHE A 61 5.50 0.50 8.96
N GLN A 62 6.31 0.98 9.91
CA GLN A 62 7.72 1.32 9.68
C GLN A 62 8.57 0.15 9.15
N SER A 63 8.38 -1.05 9.69
CA SER A 63 9.10 -2.25 9.23
C SER A 63 8.70 -2.65 7.81
N GLN A 64 7.44 -2.46 7.43
CA GLN A 64 6.98 -2.69 6.05
C GLN A 64 7.55 -1.64 5.10
N LEU A 65 7.64 -0.39 5.54
CA LEU A 65 8.24 0.69 4.75
C LEU A 65 9.72 0.45 4.49
N GLN A 66 10.46 -0.04 5.49
CA GLN A 66 11.86 -0.39 5.29
C GLN A 66 12.00 -1.50 4.24
N ALA A 67 11.25 -2.59 4.38
CA ALA A 67 11.27 -3.69 3.42
C ALA A 67 10.89 -3.26 1.99
N LEU A 68 10.00 -2.27 1.85
CA LEU A 68 9.66 -1.72 0.56
C LEU A 68 10.76 -0.81 -0.01
N ARG A 69 11.41 0.04 0.80
CA ARG A 69 12.48 0.93 0.33
C ARG A 69 13.68 0.19 -0.24
N ASP A 70 13.97 -1.00 0.29
CA ASP A 70 15.07 -1.84 -0.18
C ASP A 70 14.77 -2.49 -1.54
N SER A 71 13.50 -2.53 -1.95
CA SER A 71 13.06 -3.24 -3.17
C SER A 71 12.34 -2.37 -4.20
N LEU A 72 11.81 -1.20 -3.82
CA LEU A 72 10.88 -0.39 -4.60
C LEU A 72 10.92 1.09 -4.22
N CYS A 73 10.43 1.95 -5.11
CA CYS A 73 10.18 3.36 -4.79
C CYS A 73 8.89 3.50 -3.98
N VAL A 74 8.92 4.19 -2.83
CA VAL A 74 7.77 4.36 -1.94
C VAL A 74 7.57 5.83 -1.61
N SER A 75 6.32 6.30 -1.70
CA SER A 75 5.94 7.64 -1.27
C SER A 75 4.79 7.57 -0.27
N ILE A 76 4.97 8.19 0.89
CA ILE A 76 3.91 8.35 1.88
C ILE A 76 3.56 9.82 1.94
N HIS A 77 2.31 10.15 1.67
CA HIS A 77 1.81 11.50 1.88
C HIS A 77 1.14 11.59 3.25
N HIS A 78 1.66 12.46 4.10
CA HIS A 78 1.10 12.77 5.41
C HIS A 78 0.46 14.16 5.35
N HIS A 79 -0.86 14.23 5.20
CA HIS A 79 -1.55 15.53 5.31
C HIS A 79 -1.82 15.83 6.79
N ARG A 80 -0.98 16.68 7.38
CA ARG A 80 -1.32 17.35 8.63
C ARG A 80 -2.35 18.42 8.26
N ILE A 81 -3.64 18.14 8.44
CA ILE A 81 -4.65 19.20 8.47
C ILE A 81 -4.29 19.99 9.73
N ARG A 82 -3.58 21.12 9.57
CA ARG A 82 -3.48 22.08 10.67
C ARG A 82 -4.88 22.64 10.91
N PRO A 83 -5.31 22.79 12.17
CA PRO A 83 -6.56 23.46 12.48
C PRO A 83 -6.56 24.90 11.99
#